data_AF-A0A6V8MJ62-F1
#
_entry.id   AF-A0A6V8MJ62-F1
#
_cell.length_a   1.000
_cell.length_b   1.000
_cell.length_c   1.000
_cell.angle_alpha   90.00
_cell.angle_beta   90.00
_cell.angle_gamma   90.00
#
_symmetry.space_group_name_H-M   'P 1'
#
loop_
_entity.id
_entity.type
_entity.pdbx_description
1 polymer ?
#
loop_
_entity_poly.entity_id
_entity_poly.type
_entity_poly.pdbx_seq_one_letter_code
_entity_poly.pdbx_strand_id
1 'polypeptide(L)'
;MTGHLRILPGERTPGPHDHLDILLSSGVILRLNDVRRFGSIHWTTANPLQHELLSGIGPEPLTEAFTGRYLFERTRGRRVAVQRFIMDASVVAGVGNIYAAESLFRCGLLPTTLARELSEADCELLVRCIKETLATSIATGRSMDFAREEKKLAYFPQQLYVYDRAGKPCRRCGNTIERGRLGTRSTFFCPVCQR
;
A
#
# COMPACT_ATOMS: atom_id res chain seq x y z
N MET A 1 -3.55 -1.75 -10.40
CA MET A 1 -2.20 -2.07 -10.90
C MET A 1 -2.12 -3.59 -10.99
N THR A 2 -1.48 -4.14 -12.03
CA THR A 2 -1.50 -5.59 -12.34
C THR A 2 -0.12 -6.19 -12.58
N GLY A 3 0.94 -5.36 -12.57
CA GLY A 3 2.31 -5.80 -12.74
C GLY A 3 2.76 -6.73 -11.63
N HIS A 4 3.43 -7.82 -11.99
CA HIS A 4 4.11 -8.71 -11.06
C HIS A 4 5.32 -9.36 -11.72
N LEU A 5 6.34 -9.66 -10.92
CA LEU A 5 7.55 -10.37 -11.34
C LEU A 5 7.42 -11.86 -11.02
N ARG A 6 7.86 -12.70 -11.95
CA ARG A 6 7.91 -14.17 -11.82
C ARG A 6 9.34 -14.66 -11.99
N ILE A 7 9.72 -15.66 -11.20
CA ILE A 7 10.99 -16.38 -11.33
C ILE A 7 10.68 -17.70 -12.03
N LEU A 8 11.25 -17.91 -13.21
CA LEU A 8 10.96 -19.06 -14.05
C LEU A 8 12.25 -19.87 -14.30
N PRO A 9 12.19 -21.21 -14.28
CA PRO A 9 13.31 -22.04 -14.69
C PRO A 9 13.40 -22.15 -16.22
N GLY A 10 14.62 -22.04 -16.75
CA GLY A 10 14.97 -22.39 -18.13
C GLY A 10 14.36 -21.49 -19.20
N GLU A 11 14.52 -21.89 -20.47
CA GLU A 11 13.90 -21.21 -21.60
C GLU A 11 12.39 -21.48 -21.63
N ARG A 12 11.60 -20.47 -21.26
CA ARG A 12 10.15 -20.48 -21.42
C ARG A 12 9.72 -19.43 -22.43
N THR A 13 8.90 -19.81 -23.39
CA THR A 13 8.33 -18.86 -24.35
C THR A 13 7.50 -17.80 -23.61
N PRO A 14 7.63 -16.50 -23.95
CA PRO A 14 6.74 -15.44 -23.47
C PRO A 14 5.27 -15.72 -23.80
N GLY A 15 4.39 -15.51 -22.82
CA GLY A 15 2.94 -15.60 -22.96
C GLY A 15 2.25 -14.23 -22.97
N PRO A 16 0.91 -14.19 -22.95
CA PRO A 16 0.16 -12.94 -22.95
C PRO A 16 0.56 -12.01 -21.79
N HIS A 17 0.78 -10.75 -22.12
CA HIS A 17 1.16 -9.68 -21.19
C HIS A 17 2.53 -9.85 -20.53
N ASP A 18 3.38 -10.76 -21.01
CA ASP A 18 4.80 -10.83 -20.65
C ASP A 18 5.55 -9.76 -21.46
N HIS A 19 6.04 -8.72 -20.77
CA HIS A 19 6.59 -7.52 -21.44
C HIS A 19 8.11 -7.40 -21.33
N LEU A 20 8.74 -8.09 -20.38
CA LEU A 20 10.20 -8.07 -20.21
C LEU A 20 10.71 -9.33 -19.52
N ASP A 21 11.79 -9.88 -20.05
CA ASP A 21 12.60 -10.92 -19.44
C ASP A 21 14.01 -10.42 -19.13
N ILE A 22 14.49 -10.71 -17.92
CA ILE A 22 15.90 -10.61 -17.54
C ILE A 22 16.42 -12.04 -17.43
N LEU A 23 17.26 -12.44 -18.39
CA LEU A 23 17.89 -13.76 -18.41
C LEU A 23 19.14 -13.73 -17.55
N LEU A 24 19.22 -14.63 -16.57
CA LEU A 24 20.38 -14.80 -15.71
C LEU A 24 21.29 -15.91 -16.26
N SER A 25 22.59 -15.81 -16.00
CA SER A 25 23.57 -16.81 -16.42
C SER A 25 23.33 -18.21 -15.82
N SER A 26 22.54 -18.30 -14.76
CA SER A 26 22.07 -19.56 -14.16
C SER A 26 21.00 -20.28 -15.00
N GLY A 27 20.51 -19.67 -16.08
CA GLY A 27 19.37 -20.17 -16.86
C GLY A 27 18.01 -19.83 -16.24
N VAL A 28 17.97 -19.01 -15.17
CA VAL A 28 16.74 -18.49 -14.57
C VAL A 28 16.28 -17.24 -15.33
N ILE A 29 14.97 -17.11 -15.53
CA ILE A 29 14.34 -15.93 -16.11
C ILE A 29 13.58 -15.17 -15.02
N LEU A 30 13.85 -13.87 -14.89
CA LEU A 30 12.99 -12.94 -14.16
C LEU A 30 12.08 -12.23 -15.16
N ARG A 31 10.78 -12.52 -15.09
CA ARG A 31 9.78 -12.06 -16.06
C ARG A 31 8.81 -11.06 -15.47
N LEU A 32 8.62 -9.91 -16.13
CA LEU A 32 7.58 -8.94 -15.82
C LEU A 32 6.33 -9.21 -16.65
N ASN A 33 5.22 -9.52 -15.97
CA ASN A 33 3.90 -9.58 -16.58
C ASN A 33 3.03 -8.44 -16.08
N ASP A 34 2.40 -7.69 -16.99
CA ASP A 34 1.48 -6.61 -16.62
C ASP A 34 0.32 -6.43 -17.61
N VAL A 35 -0.85 -6.97 -17.27
CA VAL A 35 -2.06 -6.89 -18.10
C VAL A 35 -2.42 -5.46 -18.51
N ARG A 36 -2.27 -4.49 -17.61
CA ARG A 36 -2.66 -3.09 -17.83
C ARG A 36 -1.54 -2.20 -18.34
N ARG A 37 -0.30 -2.69 -18.38
CA ARG A 37 0.89 -1.93 -18.82
C ARG A 37 1.06 -0.59 -18.09
N PHE A 38 0.90 -0.59 -16.78
CA PHE A 38 1.11 0.58 -15.92
C PHE A 38 2.46 0.54 -15.18
N GLY A 39 3.10 -0.63 -15.10
CA GLY A 39 4.46 -0.76 -14.61
C GLY A 39 5.47 -0.08 -15.54
N SER A 40 6.64 0.27 -15.00
CA SER A 40 7.75 0.83 -15.75
C SER A 40 9.07 0.28 -15.23
N ILE A 41 10.08 0.26 -16.10
CA ILE A 41 11.43 -0.18 -15.80
C ILE A 41 12.36 0.95 -16.21
N HIS A 42 13.23 1.34 -15.28
CA HIS A 42 14.17 2.44 -15.46
C HIS A 42 15.58 1.91 -15.21
N TRP A 43 16.51 2.30 -16.07
CA TRP A 43 17.93 1.94 -15.95
C TRP A 43 18.75 3.22 -15.77
N THR A 44 19.72 3.19 -14.85
CA THR A 44 20.62 4.30 -14.62
C THR A 44 21.99 3.79 -14.17
N THR A 45 23.04 4.50 -14.58
CA THR A 45 24.41 4.31 -14.07
C THR A 45 24.76 5.30 -12.95
N ALA A 46 23.89 6.29 -12.70
CA ALA A 46 24.03 7.25 -11.60
C ALA A 46 23.46 6.67 -10.29
N ASN A 47 23.51 7.46 -9.20
CA ASN A 47 22.88 7.08 -7.94
C ASN A 47 21.35 6.97 -8.13
N PRO A 48 20.74 5.77 -7.97
CA PRO A 48 19.31 5.58 -8.19
C PRO A 48 18.44 6.40 -7.21
N LEU A 49 18.94 6.72 -6.01
CA LEU A 49 18.20 7.53 -5.05
C LEU A 49 18.00 8.99 -5.50
N GLN A 50 18.76 9.45 -6.49
CA GLN A 50 18.61 10.78 -7.09
C GLN A 50 17.68 10.77 -8.32
N HIS A 51 17.15 9.62 -8.72
CA HIS A 51 16.21 9.52 -9.83
C HIS A 51 14.91 10.28 -9.51
N GLU A 52 14.33 10.99 -10.49
CA GLU A 52 13.14 11.85 -10.29
C GLU A 52 11.94 11.12 -9.64
N LEU A 53 11.78 9.84 -9.96
CA LEU A 53 10.71 8.99 -9.43
C LEU A 53 10.94 8.54 -7.98
N LEU A 54 12.17 8.66 -7.47
CA LEU A 54 12.58 8.17 -6.14
C LEU A 54 12.95 9.32 -5.19
N SER A 55 13.53 10.40 -5.70
CA SER A 55 14.09 11.50 -4.90
C SER A 55 13.04 12.25 -4.08
N GLY A 56 11.78 12.22 -4.50
CA GLY A 56 10.66 12.87 -3.81
C GLY A 56 9.87 11.97 -2.86
N ILE A 57 10.26 10.70 -2.70
CA ILE A 57 9.55 9.75 -1.83
C ILE A 57 9.86 10.05 -0.36
N GLY A 58 8.82 10.02 0.47
CA GLY A 58 8.92 10.19 1.92
C GLY A 58 9.61 9.00 2.61
N PRO A 59 9.70 9.00 3.95
CA PRO A 59 10.35 7.93 4.70
C PRO A 59 9.65 6.59 4.48
N GLU A 60 10.44 5.52 4.58
CA GLU A 60 9.93 4.15 4.65
C GLU A 60 9.16 3.95 5.96
N PRO A 61 7.87 3.54 5.91
CA PRO A 61 6.99 3.49 7.08
C PRO A 61 7.49 2.57 8.20
N LEU A 62 8.30 1.55 7.91
CA LEU A 62 8.78 0.59 8.90
C LEU A 62 10.12 0.97 9.56
N THR A 63 10.64 2.16 9.25
CA THR A 63 11.90 2.65 9.81
C THR A 63 11.67 3.62 10.98
N GLU A 64 12.74 3.95 11.69
CA GLU A 64 12.74 4.98 12.74
C GLU A 64 12.54 6.40 12.19
N ALA A 65 12.70 6.61 10.88
CA ALA A 65 12.47 7.91 10.26
C ALA A 65 10.98 8.29 10.20
N PHE A 66 10.07 7.30 10.22
CA PHE A 66 8.63 7.54 10.21
C PHE A 66 8.09 7.59 11.65
N THR A 67 7.99 8.81 12.20
CA THR A 67 7.55 9.09 13.58
C THR A 67 6.26 9.90 13.63
N GLY A 68 5.58 9.88 14.78
CA GLY A 68 4.39 10.70 15.02
C GLY A 68 4.66 12.20 14.87
N ARG A 69 5.79 12.66 15.43
CA ARG A 69 6.27 14.04 15.28
C ARG A 69 6.47 14.43 13.81
N TYR A 70 7.18 13.59 13.04
CA TYR A 70 7.37 13.79 11.60
C TYR A 70 6.01 13.93 10.87
N LEU A 71 5.10 12.97 11.11
CA LEU A 71 3.80 12.98 10.45
C LEU A 71 2.99 14.23 10.84
N PHE A 72 2.99 14.59 12.11
CA PHE A 72 2.30 15.78 12.63
C PHE A 72 2.81 17.06 11.95
N GLU A 73 4.12 17.24 11.83
CA GLU A 73 4.70 18.39 11.13
C GLU A 73 4.25 18.44 9.65
N ARG A 74 4.23 17.28 8.97
CA ARG A 74 3.79 17.19 7.57
C ARG A 74 2.31 17.51 7.36
N THR A 75 1.46 17.31 8.38
CA THR A 75 0.04 17.63 8.31
C THR A 75 -0.24 19.14 8.37
N ARG A 76 0.71 19.95 8.87
CA ARG A 76 0.48 21.38 9.08
C ARG A 76 0.21 22.08 7.74
N GLY A 77 -0.87 22.86 7.69
CA GLY A 77 -1.33 23.55 6.48
C GLY A 77 -2.02 22.66 5.43
N ARG A 78 -2.14 21.35 5.65
CA ARG A 78 -2.74 20.42 4.68
C ARG A 78 -4.26 20.33 4.84
N ARG A 79 -5.00 20.92 3.88
CA ARG A 79 -6.47 20.87 3.79
C ARG A 79 -6.97 19.69 2.95
N VAL A 80 -6.42 18.50 3.18
CA VAL A 80 -6.81 17.26 2.50
C VAL A 80 -7.21 16.21 3.52
N ALA A 81 -8.11 15.31 3.12
CA ALA A 81 -8.53 14.17 3.92
C ALA A 81 -7.32 13.28 4.30
N VAL A 82 -7.29 12.79 5.54
CA VAL A 82 -6.17 12.00 6.09
C VAL A 82 -5.84 10.78 5.26
N GLN A 83 -6.86 10.08 4.73
CA GLN A 83 -6.62 8.92 3.86
C GLN A 83 -5.86 9.32 2.59
N ARG A 84 -6.22 10.45 1.97
CA ARG A 84 -5.51 10.95 0.78
C ARG A 84 -4.09 11.40 1.15
N PHE A 85 -3.93 12.03 2.31
CA PHE A 85 -2.65 12.52 2.80
C PHE A 85 -1.63 11.41 3.01
N ILE A 86 -1.99 10.32 3.69
CA ILE A 86 -1.07 9.20 3.92
C ILE A 86 -0.84 8.33 2.68
N MET A 87 -1.67 8.47 1.64
CA MET A 87 -1.47 7.81 0.34
C MET A 87 -0.54 8.58 -0.60
N ASP A 88 -0.13 9.79 -0.22
CA ASP A 88 0.87 10.56 -0.96
C ASP A 88 2.26 9.99 -0.66
N ALA A 89 2.93 9.46 -1.69
CA ALA A 89 4.24 8.85 -1.56
C ALA A 89 5.31 9.84 -1.05
N SER A 90 5.12 11.16 -1.22
CA SER A 90 6.01 12.17 -0.66
C SER A 90 5.85 12.37 0.86
N VAL A 91 4.72 11.93 1.42
CA VAL A 91 4.47 11.95 2.87
C VAL A 91 5.03 10.70 3.51
N VAL A 92 4.71 9.53 2.95
CA VAL A 92 5.19 8.22 3.42
C VAL A 92 5.17 7.21 2.27
N ALA A 93 6.22 6.41 2.15
CA ALA A 93 6.32 5.40 1.09
C ALA A 93 5.33 4.24 1.31
N GLY A 94 4.92 3.58 0.22
CA GLY A 94 4.28 2.25 0.28
C GLY A 94 2.84 2.16 0.83
N VAL A 95 2.25 3.24 1.36
CA VAL A 95 0.89 3.22 1.91
C VAL A 95 -0.16 3.38 0.79
N GLY A 96 -0.59 2.25 0.22
CA GLY A 96 -1.66 2.19 -0.78
C GLY A 96 -3.09 2.25 -0.21
N ASN A 97 -4.10 2.23 -1.08
CA ASN A 97 -5.52 2.40 -0.70
C ASN A 97 -6.02 1.36 0.32
N ILE A 98 -5.51 0.11 0.25
CA ILE A 98 -5.85 -0.97 1.19
C ILE A 98 -5.32 -0.62 2.57
N TYR A 99 -4.00 -0.41 2.68
CA TYR A 99 -3.34 -0.16 3.94
C TYR A 99 -3.78 1.15 4.58
N ALA A 100 -4.06 2.19 3.80
CA ALA A 100 -4.61 3.43 4.32
C ALA A 100 -5.97 3.20 5.01
N ALA A 101 -6.91 2.50 4.34
CA ALA A 101 -8.23 2.21 4.91
C ALA A 101 -8.13 1.33 6.17
N GLU A 102 -7.32 0.27 6.13
CA GLU A 102 -7.15 -0.65 7.26
C GLU A 102 -6.45 0.02 8.45
N SER A 103 -5.44 0.86 8.20
CA SER A 103 -4.73 1.59 9.27
C SER A 103 -5.63 2.60 9.96
N LEU A 104 -6.43 3.35 9.19
CA LEU A 104 -7.38 4.33 9.71
C LEU A 104 -8.50 3.66 10.51
N PHE A 105 -8.99 2.50 10.06
CA PHE A 105 -9.92 1.70 10.84
C PHE A 105 -9.31 1.21 12.15
N ARG A 106 -8.05 0.75 12.13
CA ARG A 106 -7.35 0.24 13.30
C ARG A 106 -7.26 1.30 14.41
N CYS A 107 -6.89 2.54 14.06
CA CYS A 107 -6.82 3.67 14.99
C CYS A 107 -8.14 4.40 15.22
N GLY A 108 -9.22 4.03 14.51
CA GLY A 108 -10.52 4.67 14.68
C GLY A 108 -10.60 6.11 14.14
N LEU A 109 -9.81 6.46 13.12
CA LEU A 109 -9.87 7.78 12.48
C LEU A 109 -10.76 7.75 11.25
N LEU A 110 -11.68 8.71 11.11
CA LEU A 110 -12.45 8.86 9.88
C LEU A 110 -11.53 9.19 8.70
N PRO A 111 -11.71 8.54 7.53
CA PRO A 111 -10.84 8.76 6.38
C PRO A 111 -10.95 10.16 5.79
N THR A 112 -12.06 10.86 6.07
CA THR A 112 -12.39 12.20 5.61
C THR A 112 -11.85 13.31 6.54
N THR A 113 -11.40 13.00 7.75
CA THR A 113 -10.84 13.97 8.70
C THR A 113 -9.71 14.75 8.03
N LEU A 114 -9.68 16.07 8.18
CA LEU A 114 -8.64 16.86 7.53
C LEU A 114 -7.30 16.59 8.22
N ALA A 115 -6.25 16.37 7.43
CA ALA A 115 -4.91 16.06 7.95
C ALA A 115 -4.45 17.11 8.98
N ARG A 116 -4.68 18.40 8.71
CA ARG A 116 -4.34 19.51 9.62
C ARG A 116 -5.05 19.48 10.98
N GLU A 117 -6.16 18.73 11.11
CA GLU A 117 -6.96 18.64 12.34
C GLU A 117 -6.43 17.56 13.28
N LEU A 118 -5.56 16.67 12.79
CA LEU A 118 -4.93 15.66 13.63
C LEU A 118 -4.07 16.33 14.70
N SER A 119 -4.26 15.90 15.94
CA SER A 119 -3.34 16.20 17.03
C SER A 119 -2.02 15.44 16.86
N GLU A 120 -1.02 15.80 17.66
CA GLU A 120 0.24 15.06 17.70
C GLU A 120 0.00 13.60 18.15
N ALA A 121 -0.87 13.40 19.15
CA ALA A 121 -1.25 12.08 19.63
C ALA A 121 -1.96 11.23 18.56
N ASP A 122 -2.83 11.84 17.75
CA ASP A 122 -3.46 11.15 16.61
C ASP A 122 -2.42 10.70 15.59
N CYS A 123 -1.40 11.54 15.34
CA CYS A 123 -0.33 11.22 14.41
C CYS A 123 0.56 10.08 14.94
N GLU A 124 0.90 10.09 16.24
CA GLU A 124 1.62 8.97 16.88
C GLU A 124 0.85 7.66 16.80
N LEU A 125 -0.46 7.70 17.09
CA LEU A 125 -1.33 6.54 16.97
C LEU A 125 -1.41 6.06 15.52
N LEU A 126 -1.59 6.96 14.57
CA LEU A 126 -1.69 6.63 13.15
C LEU A 126 -0.40 5.99 12.61
N VAL A 127 0.78 6.52 12.98
CA VAL A 127 2.08 5.94 12.61
C VAL A 127 2.20 4.50 13.10
N ARG A 128 1.86 4.26 14.38
CA ARG A 128 1.85 2.92 14.96
C ARG A 128 0.88 1.99 14.22
N CYS A 129 -0.34 2.43 13.95
CA CYS A 129 -1.32 1.61 13.24
C CYS A 129 -0.92 1.31 11.78
N ILE A 130 -0.24 2.24 11.09
CA ILE A 130 0.35 1.99 9.78
C ILE A 130 1.44 0.93 9.87
N LYS A 131 2.39 1.09 10.81
CA LYS A 131 3.48 0.13 11.04
C LYS A 131 2.94 -1.27 11.32
N GLU A 132 1.98 -1.40 12.23
CA GLU A 132 1.36 -2.68 12.57
C GLU A 132 0.62 -3.32 11.38
N THR A 133 -0.13 -2.52 10.61
CA THR A 133 -0.89 -3.00 9.45
C THR A 133 0.05 -3.54 8.37
N LEU A 134 1.12 -2.80 8.06
CA LEU A 134 2.13 -3.22 7.09
C LEU A 134 2.95 -4.42 7.59
N ALA A 135 3.37 -4.43 8.86
CA ALA A 135 4.11 -5.55 9.44
C ALA A 135 3.29 -6.84 9.41
N THR A 136 2.01 -6.78 9.76
CA THR A 136 1.09 -7.92 9.64
C THR A 136 1.05 -8.39 8.19
N SER A 137 0.91 -7.47 7.22
CA SER A 137 0.87 -7.80 5.80
C SER A 137 2.13 -8.47 5.29
N ILE A 138 3.30 -8.02 5.71
CA ILE A 138 4.58 -8.61 5.31
C ILE A 138 4.70 -10.02 5.91
N ALA A 139 4.32 -10.18 7.18
CA ALA A 139 4.36 -11.49 7.84
C ALA A 139 3.46 -12.51 7.15
N THR A 140 2.23 -12.12 6.77
CA THR A 140 1.31 -13.01 6.02
C THR A 140 1.76 -13.23 4.57
N GLY A 141 2.34 -12.21 3.93
CA GLY A 141 2.79 -12.27 2.55
C GLY A 141 4.03 -13.13 2.33
N ARG A 142 4.92 -13.25 3.33
CA ARG A 142 6.09 -14.14 3.30
C ARG A 142 5.73 -15.62 3.17
N SER A 143 4.51 -16.02 3.53
CA SER A 143 4.02 -17.40 3.40
C SER A 143 3.52 -17.74 2.00
N MET A 144 3.61 -16.84 1.02
CA MET A 144 3.27 -17.13 -0.38
C MET A 144 4.52 -17.62 -1.11
N ASP A 145 4.58 -18.93 -1.38
CA ASP A 145 5.59 -19.54 -2.25
C ASP A 145 5.53 -18.90 -3.65
N PHE A 146 6.55 -18.11 -3.98
CA PHE A 146 6.73 -17.47 -5.30
C PHE A 146 6.93 -18.49 -6.45
N ALA A 147 6.99 -19.78 -6.14
CA ALA A 147 7.22 -20.88 -7.08
C ALA A 147 5.96 -21.41 -7.81
N ARG A 148 4.75 -20.94 -7.47
CA ARG A 148 3.52 -21.46 -8.11
C ARG A 148 3.03 -20.55 -9.25
N GLU A 149 3.33 -20.99 -10.46
CA GLU A 149 3.09 -20.31 -11.75
C GLU A 149 1.63 -19.95 -12.11
N GLU A 150 0.59 -20.37 -11.38
CA GLU A 150 -0.79 -20.22 -11.89
C GLU A 150 -1.85 -19.78 -10.90
N LYS A 151 -1.58 -19.80 -9.60
CA LYS A 151 -2.57 -19.27 -8.65
C LYS A 151 -2.42 -17.77 -8.64
N LYS A 152 -3.34 -17.08 -9.35
CA LYS A 152 -3.70 -15.65 -9.16
C LYS A 152 -3.18 -15.24 -7.79
N LEU A 153 -2.17 -14.37 -7.74
CA LEU A 153 -1.70 -13.81 -6.46
C LEU A 153 -2.97 -13.47 -5.69
N ALA A 154 -3.29 -14.28 -4.69
CA ALA A 154 -4.40 -14.01 -3.82
C ALA A 154 -3.89 -12.84 -3.01
N TYR A 155 -4.04 -11.64 -3.57
CA TYR A 155 -3.80 -10.38 -2.93
C TYR A 155 -4.53 -10.49 -1.60
N PHE A 156 -3.77 -10.77 -0.54
CA PHE A 156 -4.23 -10.85 0.84
C PHE A 156 -5.19 -12.00 1.18
N PRO A 157 -4.70 -13.15 1.67
CA PRO A 157 -5.48 -13.96 2.63
C PRO A 157 -5.51 -13.30 4.03
N GLN A 158 -5.31 -11.97 4.11
CA GLN A 158 -5.55 -11.25 5.35
C GLN A 158 -7.03 -10.99 5.50
N GLN A 159 -7.50 -11.16 6.73
CA GLN A 159 -8.82 -10.75 7.16
C GLN A 159 -8.94 -9.22 7.14
N LEU A 160 -9.21 -8.63 5.97
CA LEU A 160 -9.52 -7.20 5.82
C LEU A 160 -10.69 -6.80 6.71
N TYR A 161 -10.61 -5.70 7.43
CA TYR A 161 -11.68 -5.23 8.32
C TYR A 161 -12.69 -4.36 7.58
N VAL A 162 -12.22 -3.47 6.70
CA VAL A 162 -13.06 -2.49 6.01
C VAL A 162 -12.88 -2.49 4.50
N TYR A 163 -11.67 -2.70 3.98
CA TYR A 163 -11.40 -2.57 2.56
C TYR A 163 -12.20 -3.59 1.74
N ASP A 164 -12.92 -3.12 0.73
CA ASP A 164 -13.79 -3.94 -0.13
C ASP A 164 -14.84 -4.76 0.64
N ARG A 165 -15.28 -4.23 1.79
CA ARG A 165 -16.30 -4.85 2.64
C ARG A 165 -17.56 -4.01 2.80
N ALA A 166 -17.78 -3.04 1.91
CA ALA A 166 -19.01 -2.25 1.87
C ALA A 166 -20.26 -3.15 1.93
N GLY A 167 -21.23 -2.78 2.77
CA GLY A 167 -22.46 -3.56 2.98
C GLY A 167 -22.30 -4.78 3.89
N LYS A 168 -21.08 -5.15 4.31
CA LYS A 168 -20.84 -6.24 5.27
C LYS A 168 -20.80 -5.70 6.70
N PRO A 169 -21.12 -6.54 7.71
CA PRO A 169 -20.98 -6.14 9.11
C PRO A 169 -19.51 -5.88 9.48
N CYS A 170 -19.29 -4.82 10.24
CA CYS A 170 -18.02 -4.48 10.86
C CYS A 170 -17.64 -5.59 11.83
N ARG A 171 -16.39 -6.07 11.75
CA ARG A 171 -15.90 -7.13 12.63
C ARG A 171 -15.67 -6.70 14.07
N ARG A 172 -15.69 -5.39 14.37
CA ARG A 172 -15.52 -4.85 15.72
C ARG A 172 -16.86 -4.54 16.40
N CYS A 173 -17.81 -3.92 15.68
CA CYS A 173 -19.08 -3.45 16.27
C CYS A 173 -20.34 -3.99 15.61
N GLY A 174 -20.25 -4.79 14.55
CA GLY A 174 -21.40 -5.31 13.81
C GLY A 174 -22.07 -4.33 12.84
N ASN A 175 -21.87 -3.02 12.98
CA ASN A 175 -22.47 -2.02 12.08
C ASN A 175 -22.03 -2.20 10.62
N THR A 176 -22.87 -1.81 9.67
CA THR A 176 -22.54 -1.89 8.24
C THR A 176 -21.31 -1.04 7.90
N ILE A 177 -20.38 -1.62 7.13
CA ILE A 177 -19.26 -0.90 6.54
C ILE A 177 -19.76 -0.05 5.37
N GLU A 178 -19.38 1.21 5.36
CA GLU A 178 -19.75 2.17 4.32
C GLU A 178 -18.66 2.28 3.25
N ARG A 179 -19.09 2.71 2.06
CA ARG A 179 -18.21 3.05 0.95
C ARG A 179 -18.41 4.51 0.59
N GLY A 180 -17.33 5.27 0.64
CA GLY A 180 -17.28 6.63 0.12
C GLY A 180 -16.35 6.75 -1.08
N ARG A 181 -16.08 8.00 -1.47
CA ARG A 181 -15.11 8.34 -2.52
C ARG A 181 -14.27 9.53 -2.10
N LEU A 182 -12.95 9.40 -2.22
CA LEU A 182 -11.98 10.49 -2.02
C LEU A 182 -11.22 10.68 -3.34
N GLY A 183 -11.58 11.73 -4.08
CA GLY A 183 -11.07 11.96 -5.44
C GLY A 183 -11.44 10.83 -6.39
N THR A 184 -10.44 10.14 -6.96
CA THR A 184 -10.65 9.00 -7.87
C THR A 184 -10.60 7.64 -7.17
N ARG A 185 -10.44 7.60 -5.84
CA ARG A 185 -10.30 6.36 -5.07
C ARG A 185 -11.54 6.10 -4.23
N SER A 186 -11.97 4.83 -4.18
CA SER A 186 -12.96 4.36 -3.20
C SER A 186 -12.35 4.40 -1.80
N THR A 187 -13.13 4.85 -0.82
CA THR A 187 -12.80 4.72 0.61
C THR A 187 -13.80 3.78 1.28
N PHE A 188 -13.35 3.06 2.30
CA PHE A 188 -14.16 2.13 3.09
C PHE A 188 -13.91 2.39 4.56
N PHE A 189 -14.97 2.49 5.35
CA PHE A 189 -14.86 2.80 6.78
C PHE A 189 -16.09 2.30 7.55
N CYS A 190 -15.93 2.18 8.86
CA CYS A 190 -17.03 1.93 9.77
C CYS A 190 -17.45 3.26 10.44
N PRO A 191 -18.69 3.74 10.25
CA PRO A 191 -19.13 5.03 10.79
C PRO A 191 -19.25 5.05 12.33
N VAL A 192 -19.22 3.87 12.97
CA VAL A 192 -19.31 3.74 14.43
C VAL A 192 -17.92 3.62 15.06
N CYS A 193 -17.02 2.85 14.44
CA CYS A 193 -15.67 2.63 14.99
C CYS A 193 -14.68 3.75 14.66
N GLN A 194 -15.00 4.61 13.68
CA GLN A 194 -14.12 5.69 13.24
C GLN A 194 -14.80 7.03 13.49
N ARG A 195 -14.06 7.98 14.09
CA ARG A 195 -14.52 9.34 14.43
C ARG A 195 -13.59 10.40 13.86
#